data_AF-A0A851LSQ5-F1
#
_entry.id   AF-A0A851LSQ5-F1
#
_cell.length_a   1.000
_cell.length_b   1.000
_cell.length_c   1.000
_cell.angle_alpha   90.00
_cell.angle_beta   90.00
_cell.angle_gamma   90.00
#
_symmetry.space_group_name_H-M   'P 1'
#
loop_
_entity.id
_entity.type
_entity.pdbx_description
1 polymer ?
#
loop_
_entity_poly.entity_id
_entity_poly.type
_entity_poly.pdbx_seq_one_letter_code
_entity_poly.pdbx_strand_id
1 'polypeptide(L)'
;HYLSYLNSLRVQDVFSSTHSLLHYFDRLILTGAESKSNGDEGYGRSLRYAALNLAALHCRFGHYQQAELALQEAIRIAQESNDHVCLQHCLSWLYILEQKIFDSCVLLEHSVNKSLHFGLP
;
A
#
# COMPACT_ATOMS: atom_id res chain seq x y z
N HIS A 1 8.53 -11.63 -10.53
CA HIS A 1 8.47 -11.05 -9.16
C HIS A 1 7.10 -10.46 -8.84
N TYR A 2 6.49 -9.61 -9.69
CA TYR A 2 5.12 -9.12 -9.45
C TYR A 2 4.05 -10.22 -9.30
N LEU A 3 4.07 -11.26 -10.16
CA LEU A 3 3.18 -12.43 -10.00
C LEU A 3 3.46 -13.23 -8.71
N SER A 4 4.72 -13.25 -8.24
CA SER A 4 5.08 -13.87 -6.96
C SER A 4 4.52 -13.06 -5.80
N TYR A 5 4.61 -11.73 -5.86
CA TYR A 5 3.95 -10.82 -4.92
C TYR A 5 2.44 -11.07 -4.87
N LEU A 6 1.74 -11.12 -6.01
CA LEU A 6 0.30 -11.37 -6.05
C LEU A 6 -0.07 -12.75 -5.47
N ASN A 7 0.76 -13.77 -5.72
CA ASN A 7 0.56 -15.09 -5.13
C ASN A 7 0.83 -15.11 -3.62
N SER A 8 1.91 -14.47 -3.15
CA SER A 8 2.23 -14.33 -1.72
C SER A 8 1.18 -13.51 -0.97
N LEU A 9 0.59 -12.50 -1.63
CA LEU A 9 -0.53 -11.71 -1.10
C LEU A 9 -1.79 -12.56 -0.90
N ARG A 10 -2.03 -13.52 -1.79
CA ARG A 10 -3.15 -14.47 -1.68
C ARG A 10 -2.97 -15.45 -0.53
N VAL A 11 -1.74 -15.91 -0.28
CA VAL A 11 -1.43 -16.86 0.81
C VAL A 11 -1.15 -16.16 2.16
N GLN A 12 -1.35 -14.84 2.24
CA GLN A 12 -1.12 -14.02 3.44
C GLN A 12 0.30 -14.10 4.02
N ASP A 13 1.30 -14.42 3.20
CA ASP A 13 2.70 -14.43 3.63
C ASP A 13 3.29 -13.02 3.54
N VAL A 14 3.38 -12.35 4.69
CA VAL A 14 3.86 -10.96 4.83
C VAL A 14 5.30 -10.81 4.36
N PHE A 15 6.18 -11.73 4.74
CA PHE A 15 7.62 -11.59 4.48
C PHE A 15 7.91 -11.81 2.99
N SER A 16 7.37 -12.89 2.43
CA SER A 16 7.58 -13.22 1.01
C SER A 16 6.92 -12.21 0.08
N SER A 17 5.75 -11.66 0.45
CA SER A 17 5.06 -10.64 -0.35
C SER A 17 5.82 -9.32 -0.36
N THR A 18 6.28 -8.85 0.80
CA THR A 18 7.08 -7.61 0.91
C THR A 18 8.39 -7.74 0.16
N HIS A 19 9.12 -8.83 0.37
CA HIS A 19 10.40 -9.08 -0.32
C HIS A 19 10.21 -9.17 -1.85
N SER A 20 9.17 -9.88 -2.31
CA SER A 20 8.87 -9.99 -3.75
C SER A 20 8.47 -8.65 -4.38
N LEU A 21 7.81 -7.78 -3.61
CA LEU A 21 7.37 -6.46 -4.06
C LEU A 21 8.57 -5.51 -4.20
N LEU A 22 9.38 -5.38 -3.14
CA LEU A 22 10.56 -4.51 -3.15
C LEU A 22 11.55 -4.95 -4.23
N HIS A 23 11.86 -6.24 -4.31
CA HIS A 23 12.76 -6.77 -5.34
C HIS A 23 12.22 -6.57 -6.77
N TYR A 24 10.90 -6.58 -6.97
CA TYR A 24 10.31 -6.25 -8.27
C TYR A 24 10.58 -4.79 -8.64
N PHE A 25 10.35 -3.87 -7.71
CA PHE A 25 10.52 -2.44 -7.96
C PHE A 25 11.99 -2.02 -8.03
N ASP A 26 12.88 -2.59 -7.22
CA ASP A 26 14.33 -2.38 -7.33
C ASP A 26 14.81 -2.77 -8.73
N ARG A 27 14.35 -3.91 -9.25
CA ARG A 27 14.69 -4.35 -10.60
C ARG A 27 14.08 -3.45 -11.67
N LEU A 28 12.87 -2.93 -11.46
CA LEU A 28 12.20 -2.01 -12.40
C LEU A 28 12.94 -0.66 -12.48
N ILE A 29 13.35 -0.12 -11.33
CA ILE A 29 14.18 1.07 -11.18
C ILE A 29 15.54 0.86 -11.87
N LEU A 30 16.25 -0.22 -11.53
CA LEU A 30 17.60 -0.50 -12.04
C LEU A 30 17.64 -0.81 -13.55
N THR A 31 16.57 -1.38 -14.11
CA THR A 31 16.55 -1.76 -15.54
C THR A 31 16.14 -0.62 -16.47
N GLY A 32 15.70 0.53 -15.93
CA GLY A 32 15.30 1.69 -16.73
C GLY A 32 14.29 1.33 -17.83
N ALA A 33 13.45 0.31 -17.60
CA ALA A 33 12.60 -0.28 -18.64
C ALA A 33 11.56 0.71 -19.22
N GLU A 34 11.40 1.88 -18.59
CA GLU A 34 10.54 2.97 -19.04
C GLU A 34 11.29 4.07 -19.82
N SER A 35 12.63 4.04 -19.91
CA SER A 35 13.46 5.11 -20.52
C SER A 35 13.46 5.18 -22.07
N LYS A 36 12.54 4.53 -22.79
CA LYS A 36 12.56 4.52 -24.27
C LYS A 36 11.45 5.28 -24.98
N SER A 37 10.52 5.91 -24.26
CA SER A 37 9.57 6.81 -24.92
C SER A 37 9.21 7.97 -24.01
N ASN A 38 9.60 9.17 -24.44
CA ASN A 38 9.30 10.47 -23.87
C ASN A 38 10.29 10.89 -22.79
N GLY A 39 11.27 11.70 -23.21
CA GLY A 39 12.11 12.45 -22.29
C GLY A 39 11.23 13.24 -21.32
N ASP A 40 11.65 13.22 -20.06
CA ASP A 40 11.14 13.91 -18.87
C ASP A 40 10.56 13.01 -17.76
N GLU A 41 10.18 11.75 -18.03
CA GLU A 41 9.69 10.83 -16.99
C GLU A 41 10.83 10.01 -16.36
N GLY A 42 11.51 10.60 -15.38
CA GLY A 42 12.52 9.93 -14.56
C GLY A 42 11.95 8.79 -13.68
N TYR A 43 12.85 8.17 -12.89
CA TYR A 43 12.61 7.12 -11.88
C TYR A 43 11.31 7.22 -11.04
N GLY A 44 10.68 8.40 -10.96
CA GLY A 44 9.44 8.67 -10.23
C GLY A 44 8.21 7.87 -10.68
N ARG A 45 8.13 7.40 -11.94
CA ARG A 45 6.99 6.60 -12.42
C ARG A 45 6.89 5.22 -11.80
N SER A 46 7.99 4.48 -11.81
CA SER A 46 8.05 3.20 -11.13
C SER A 46 7.91 3.35 -9.61
N LEU A 47 8.43 4.44 -9.03
CA LEU A 47 8.43 4.69 -7.59
C LEU A 47 7.03 4.98 -7.02
N ARG A 48 6.21 5.79 -7.70
CA ARG A 48 4.84 6.11 -7.22
C ARG A 48 3.93 4.88 -7.15
N TYR A 49 3.97 4.03 -8.18
CA TYR A 49 3.23 2.76 -8.16
C TYR A 49 3.84 1.74 -7.20
N ALA A 50 5.14 1.84 -6.89
CA ALA A 50 5.76 1.04 -5.83
C ALA A 50 5.20 1.39 -4.46
N ALA A 51 5.24 2.68 -4.11
CA ALA A 51 4.70 3.19 -2.85
C ALA A 51 3.21 2.87 -2.71
N LEU A 52 2.42 3.02 -3.78
CA LEU A 52 1.00 2.67 -3.79
C LEU A 52 0.77 1.16 -3.53
N ASN A 53 1.52 0.27 -4.18
CA ASN A 53 1.37 -1.17 -3.96
C ASN A 53 1.86 -1.60 -2.56
N LEU A 54 2.84 -0.88 -2.00
CA LEU A 54 3.28 -1.08 -0.62
C LEU A 54 2.20 -0.66 0.38
N ALA A 55 1.51 0.46 0.14
CA ALA A 55 0.36 0.88 0.94
C ALA A 55 -0.77 -0.17 0.91
N ALA A 56 -1.11 -0.66 -0.29
CA ALA A 56 -2.10 -1.73 -0.45
C ALA A 56 -1.71 -3.02 0.29
N LEU A 57 -0.42 -3.37 0.29
CA LEU A 57 0.12 -4.51 1.01
C LEU A 57 -0.06 -4.36 2.53
N HIS A 58 0.37 -3.22 3.09
CA HIS A 58 0.21 -2.93 4.51
C HIS A 58 -1.26 -2.90 4.94
N CYS A 59 -2.13 -2.29 4.14
CA CYS A 59 -3.57 -2.25 4.40
C CYS A 59 -4.17 -3.66 4.46
N ARG A 60 -3.75 -4.56 3.56
CA ARG A 60 -4.22 -5.96 3.56
C ARG A 60 -3.81 -6.76 4.78
N PHE A 61 -2.70 -6.39 5.42
CA PHE A 61 -2.23 -7.02 6.65
C PHE A 61 -2.69 -6.32 7.93
N GLY A 62 -3.54 -5.29 7.83
CA GLY A 62 -4.01 -4.52 8.99
C GLY A 62 -2.95 -3.57 9.56
N HIS A 63 -1.82 -3.37 8.87
CA HIS A 63 -0.77 -2.43 9.23
C HIS A 63 -1.17 -1.01 8.82
N TYR A 64 -2.28 -0.49 9.38
CA TYR A 64 -2.93 0.72 8.87
C TYR A 64 -2.03 1.97 8.95
N GLN A 65 -1.22 2.10 10.01
CA GLN A 65 -0.28 3.21 10.14
C GLN A 65 0.82 3.18 9.06
N GLN A 66 1.38 2.01 8.78
CA GLN A 66 2.37 1.83 7.72
C GLN A 66 1.75 2.01 6.33
N ALA A 67 0.49 1.60 6.16
CA ALA A 67 -0.26 1.82 4.93
C ALA A 67 -0.46 3.32 4.66
N GLU A 68 -0.80 4.09 5.70
CA GLU A 68 -0.97 5.53 5.60
C GLU A 68 0.32 6.24 5.20
N LEU A 69 1.44 5.92 5.85
CA LEU A 69 2.75 6.50 5.53
C LEU A 69 3.17 6.19 4.09
N ALA A 70 3.00 4.94 3.65
CA ALA A 70 3.31 4.55 2.27
C ALA A 70 2.39 5.25 1.26
N LEU A 71 1.12 5.47 1.61
CA LEU A 71 0.15 6.15 0.75
C LEU A 71 0.44 7.64 0.62
N GLN A 72 0.82 8.31 1.71
CA GLN A 72 1.25 9.71 1.70
C GLN A 72 2.45 9.91 0.79
N GLU A 73 3.43 8.99 0.84
CA GLU A 73 4.60 9.03 -0.04
C GLU A 73 4.21 8.81 -1.51
N ALA A 74 3.30 7.87 -1.79
CA ALA A 74 2.77 7.66 -3.14
C ALA A 74 2.10 8.92 -3.70
N ILE A 75 1.30 9.62 -2.87
CA ILE A 75 0.66 10.89 -3.23
C ILE A 75 1.71 11.96 -3.53
N ARG A 76 2.72 12.12 -2.67
CA ARG A 76 3.80 13.10 -2.85
C ARG A 76 4.50 12.92 -4.19
N ILE A 77 4.93 11.70 -4.51
CA ILE A 77 5.63 11.40 -5.77
C ILE A 77 4.71 11.57 -6.98
N ALA A 78 3.43 11.19 -6.86
CA ALA A 78 2.45 11.38 -7.92
C ALA A 78 2.16 12.86 -8.19
N GLN A 79 2.12 13.72 -7.16
CA GLN A 79 2.00 15.17 -7.30
C GLN A 79 3.25 15.78 -7.97
N GLU A 80 4.44 15.40 -7.52
CA GLU A 80 5.72 15.88 -8.10
C GLU A 80 5.86 15.54 -9.58
N SER A 81 5.27 14.42 -10.00
CA SER A 81 5.29 13.96 -11.39
C SER A 81 4.04 14.33 -12.21
N ASN A 82 3.10 15.10 -11.64
CA ASN A 82 1.82 15.45 -12.26
C ASN A 82 1.02 14.22 -12.79
N ASP A 83 1.15 13.05 -12.16
CA ASP A 83 0.42 11.83 -12.55
C ASP A 83 -0.97 11.79 -11.88
N HIS A 84 -1.96 12.35 -12.57
CA HIS A 84 -3.34 12.37 -12.10
C HIS A 84 -3.98 10.98 -12.00
N VAL A 85 -3.53 9.98 -12.78
CA VAL A 85 -4.06 8.62 -12.71
C VAL A 85 -3.63 7.96 -11.40
N CYS A 86 -2.34 8.05 -11.07
CA CYS A 86 -1.81 7.55 -9.80
C CYS A 86 -2.48 8.25 -8.61
N LEU A 87 -2.75 9.56 -8.69
CA LEU A 87 -3.45 10.30 -7.64
C LEU A 87 -4.88 9.78 -7.41
N GLN A 88 -5.65 9.49 -8.47
CA GLN A 88 -6.99 8.92 -8.33
C GLN A 88 -6.96 7.56 -7.63
N HIS A 89 -5.98 6.72 -7.97
CA HIS A 89 -5.78 5.46 -7.25
C HIS A 89 -5.41 5.66 -5.79
N CYS A 90 -4.55 6.63 -5.48
CA CYS A 90 -4.20 6.94 -4.09
C CYS A 90 -5.41 7.40 -3.28
N LEU A 91 -6.25 8.29 -3.84
CA LEU A 91 -7.47 8.77 -3.19
C LEU A 91 -8.47 7.63 -2.93
N SER A 92 -8.60 6.70 -3.87
CA SER A 92 -9.45 5.50 -3.69
C SER A 92 -8.95 4.64 -2.53
N TRP A 93 -7.63 4.46 -2.41
CA TRP A 93 -7.03 3.73 -1.30
C TRP A 93 -7.13 4.46 0.03
N LEU A 94 -7.11 5.79 0.04
CA LEU A 94 -7.29 6.60 1.23
C LEU A 94 -8.67 6.37 1.83
N TYR A 95 -9.72 6.41 0.99
CA TYR A 95 -11.08 6.10 1.42
C TYR A 95 -11.21 4.68 1.99
N ILE A 96 -10.62 3.69 1.33
CA ILE A 96 -10.62 2.30 1.81
C ILE A 96 -9.91 2.18 3.16
N LEU A 97 -8.76 2.85 3.32
CA LEU A 97 -7.97 2.80 4.54
C LEU A 97 -8.73 3.41 5.72
N GLU A 98 -9.35 4.59 5.53
CA GLU A 98 -10.18 5.23 6.55
C GLU A 98 -11.35 4.35 6.98
N GLN A 99 -12.04 3.72 6.01
CA GLN A 99 -13.12 2.78 6.31
C GLN A 99 -12.62 1.59 7.14
N LYS A 100 -11.46 1.02 6.79
CA LYS A 100 -10.88 -0.11 7.53
C LYS A 100 -10.46 0.25 8.95
N ILE A 101 -9.91 1.44 9.15
CA ILE A 101 -9.54 1.95 10.48
C ILE A 101 -10.81 2.11 11.32
N PHE A 102 -11.85 2.72 10.76
CA PHE A 102 -13.14 2.91 11.43
C PHE A 102 -13.77 1.57 11.85
N ASP A 103 -13.88 0.62 10.91
CA ASP A 103 -14.43 -0.72 11.17
C ASP A 103 -13.64 -1.42 12.29
N SER A 104 -12.31 -1.32 12.27
CA SER A 104 -11.45 -1.90 13.30
C SER A 104 -11.67 -1.28 14.69
N CYS A 105 -11.92 0.03 14.75
CA CYS A 105 -12.19 0.74 16.01
C CYS A 105 -13.53 0.29 16.62
N VAL A 106 -14.59 0.21 15.80
CA VAL A 106 -15.92 -0.24 16.23
C VAL A 106 -15.87 -1.68 16.76
N LEU A 107 -15.13 -2.57 16.09
CA LEU A 107 -14.96 -3.96 16.54
C LEU A 107 -14.20 -4.06 17.87
N LEU A 108 -13.18 -3.23 18.07
CA LEU A 108 -12.44 -3.16 19.33
C LEU A 108 -13.35 -2.65 20.46
N GLU A 109 -14.08 -1.57 20.23
CA GLU A 109 -15.03 -1.01 21.20
C GLU A 109 -16.10 -2.05 21.59
N HIS A 110 -16.70 -2.72 20.61
CA HIS A 110 -17.67 -3.77 20.87
C HIS A 110 -17.06 -4.95 21.66
N SER A 111 -15.81 -5.32 21.36
CA SER A 111 -15.11 -6.39 22.07
C SER A 111 -14.85 -6.03 23.54
N VAL A 112 -14.45 -4.79 23.81
CA VAL A 112 -14.23 -4.25 25.17
C VAL A 112 -15.55 -4.16 25.94
N ASN A 113 -16.61 -3.64 25.31
CA ASN A 113 -17.93 -3.58 25.95
C ASN A 113 -18.47 -4.98 26.29
N LYS A 114 -18.22 -5.96 25.41
CA LYS A 114 -18.63 -7.34 25.64
C LYS A 114 -17.78 -8.02 26.72
N SER A 115 -16.48 -7.78 26.80
CA SER A 115 -15.64 -8.34 27.89
C SER A 115 -16.04 -7.75 29.24
N LEU A 116 -16.31 -6.45 29.31
CA LEU A 116 -16.84 -5.77 30.49
C LEU A 116 -18.18 -6.39 30.94
N HIS A 117 -19.10 -6.65 30.00
CA HIS A 117 -20.38 -7.29 30.31
C HIS A 117 -20.22 -8.70 30.91
N PHE A 118 -19.19 -9.45 30.51
CA PHE A 118 -18.90 -10.78 31.05
C PHE A 118 -18.00 -10.76 32.29
N GLY A 119 -17.57 -9.59 32.78
CA GLY A 119 -16.68 -9.48 33.94
C GLY A 119 -15.33 -10.16 33.77
N LEU A 120 -14.88 -10.32 32.52
CA LEU A 120 -13.56 -10.86 32.20
C LEU A 120 -12.52 -9.75 32.44
N PRO A 121 -11.34 -10.08 33.02
CA PRO A 121 -10.30 -9.10 33.34
C PRO A 121 -9.74 -8.41 32.09
#